data_AF-A0A1G0HZZ4-F1
#
_entry.id   AF-A0A1G0HZZ4-F1
#
_cell.length_a   1.000
_cell.length_b   1.000
_cell.length_c   1.000
_cell.angle_alpha   90.00
_cell.angle_beta   90.00
_cell.angle_gamma   90.00
#
_symmetry.space_group_name_H-M   'P 1'
#
loop_
_entity.id
_entity.type
_entity.pdbx_description
1 polymer ?
#
loop_
_entity_poly.entity_id
_entity_poly.type
_entity_poly.pdbx_seq_one_letter_code
_entity_poly.pdbx_strand_id
1 'polypeptide(L)'
;MADDPHNTMMERKPYRPSNGSEGEAFMCTWCAKCERDRAHREDWSVDGCPIIVATMALVIDDPDYPKEWVYGATGYPICTAFTVSPDHPEPLDHNAVVRPLL
;
A
#
# COMPACT_ATOMS: atom_id res chain seq x y z
N MET A 1 -23.15 28.12 -12.67
CA MET A 1 -21.68 28.14 -12.79
C MET A 1 -21.18 28.17 -11.35
N ALA A 2 -21.10 26.98 -10.73
CA ALA A 2 -19.86 26.22 -10.47
C ALA A 2 -19.14 26.83 -9.23
N ASP A 3 -18.84 26.15 -8.11
CA ASP A 3 -18.78 24.73 -7.72
C ASP A 3 -18.96 24.60 -6.19
N ASP A 4 -19.33 23.41 -5.71
CA ASP A 4 -19.47 23.02 -4.30
C ASP A 4 -18.09 22.76 -3.65
N PRO A 5 -17.70 23.44 -2.54
CA PRO A 5 -16.34 23.39 -2.00
C PRO A 5 -16.02 22.16 -1.13
N HIS A 6 -16.88 21.15 -1.04
CA HIS A 6 -16.70 20.04 -0.09
C HIS A 6 -16.59 18.65 -0.71
N ASN A 7 -15.96 18.52 -1.88
CA ASN A 7 -15.49 17.21 -2.33
C ASN A 7 -14.12 17.25 -3.00
N THR A 8 -13.15 17.89 -2.34
CA THR A 8 -11.75 17.53 -2.51
C THR A 8 -11.58 16.12 -1.95
N MET A 9 -11.34 15.13 -2.82
CA MET A 9 -10.74 13.89 -2.38
C MET A 9 -9.47 14.28 -1.59
N MET A 10 -9.47 14.10 -0.28
CA MET A 10 -8.29 14.40 0.53
C MET A 10 -7.15 13.55 0.01
N GLU A 11 -6.13 14.20 -0.58
CA GLU A 11 -4.87 13.54 -0.91
C GLU A 11 -4.33 12.93 0.38
N ARG A 12 -4.28 11.59 0.45
CA ARG A 12 -3.74 10.89 1.60
C ARG A 12 -2.24 11.16 1.66
N LYS A 13 -1.74 11.47 2.85
CA LYS A 13 -0.31 11.73 3.06
C LYS A 13 0.52 10.50 2.64
N PRO A 14 1.53 10.65 1.77
CA PRO A 14 2.44 9.56 1.42
C PRO A 14 3.11 8.93 2.64
N TYR A 15 3.33 7.63 2.58
CA TYR A 15 4.00 6.86 3.62
C TYR A 15 5.37 6.37 3.15
N ARG A 16 6.38 6.61 4.00
CA ARG A 16 7.70 5.98 3.91
C ARG A 16 8.03 5.44 5.31
N PRO A 17 8.48 4.18 5.43
CA PRO A 17 8.97 3.66 6.70
C PRO A 17 10.13 4.50 7.24
N SER A 18 10.15 4.73 8.55
CA SER A 18 11.24 5.46 9.22
C SER A 18 12.55 4.66 9.29
N ASN A 19 12.45 3.33 9.22
CA ASN A 19 13.57 2.41 9.30
C ASN A 19 13.23 1.03 8.70
N GLY A 20 14.24 0.15 8.63
CA GLY A 20 14.10 -1.19 8.03
C GLY A 20 13.09 -2.09 8.76
N SER A 21 13.04 -2.05 10.09
CA SER A 21 12.11 -2.87 10.88
C SER A 21 10.64 -2.45 10.68
N GLU A 22 10.38 -1.15 10.60
CA GLU A 22 9.04 -0.65 10.26
C GLU A 22 8.65 -1.05 8.83
N GLY A 23 9.60 -0.96 7.89
CA GLY A 23 9.39 -1.37 6.51
C GLY A 23 9.07 -2.86 6.38
N GLU A 24 9.82 -3.71 7.10
CA GLU A 24 9.54 -5.14 7.19
C GLU A 24 8.16 -5.42 7.76
N ALA A 25 7.79 -4.78 8.88
CA ALA A 25 6.46 -4.95 9.48
C ALA A 25 5.33 -4.56 8.51
N PHE A 26 5.49 -3.46 7.77
CA PHE A 26 4.54 -3.04 6.75
C PHE A 26 4.44 -4.07 5.63
N MET A 27 5.57 -4.52 5.07
CA MET A 27 5.60 -5.50 3.97
C MET A 27 5.06 -6.87 4.40
N CYS A 28 5.33 -7.34 5.63
CA CYS A 28 4.74 -8.56 6.20
C CYS A 28 3.21 -8.46 6.36
N THR A 29 2.72 -7.26 6.69
CA THR A 29 1.28 -7.00 6.81
C THR A 29 0.59 -6.99 5.45
N TRP A 30 1.24 -6.41 4.44
CA TRP A 30 0.64 -6.15 3.13
C TRP A 30 1.22 -7.04 2.02
N CYS A 31 2.47 -6.78 1.63
CA CYS A 31 3.12 -7.37 0.46
C CYS A 31 3.21 -8.90 0.52
N ALA A 32 3.50 -9.47 1.69
CA ALA A 32 3.59 -10.92 1.91
C ALA A 32 2.27 -11.67 1.66
N LYS A 33 1.14 -10.95 1.61
CA LYS A 33 -0.22 -11.50 1.44
C LYS A 33 -0.89 -10.95 0.18
N CYS A 34 -0.15 -10.21 -0.64
CA CYS A 34 -0.68 -9.51 -1.79
C CYS A 34 -0.59 -10.39 -3.04
N GLU A 35 -1.66 -10.50 -3.81
CA GLU A 35 -1.68 -11.26 -5.07
C GLU A 35 -0.67 -10.72 -6.07
N ARG A 36 -0.47 -9.40 -6.08
CA ARG A 36 0.46 -8.70 -6.98
C ARG A 36 1.92 -9.12 -6.80
N ASP A 37 2.24 -9.73 -5.67
CA ASP A 37 3.59 -10.16 -5.34
C ASP A 37 3.69 -11.70 -5.22
N ARG A 38 2.57 -12.43 -5.32
CA ARG A 38 2.51 -13.87 -5.03
C ARG A 38 3.45 -14.68 -5.91
N ALA A 39 3.42 -14.45 -7.23
CA ALA A 39 4.27 -15.19 -8.16
C ALA A 39 5.78 -15.02 -7.86
N HIS A 40 6.19 -13.81 -7.46
CA HIS A 40 7.59 -13.55 -7.08
C HIS A 40 7.98 -14.23 -5.76
N ARG A 41 7.07 -14.29 -4.78
CA ARG A 41 7.29 -15.04 -3.54
C ARG A 41 7.47 -16.55 -3.76
N GLU A 42 6.78 -17.10 -4.76
CA GLU A 42 6.89 -18.50 -5.16
C GLU A 42 8.14 -18.76 -6.02
N ASP A 43 8.49 -17.82 -6.90
CA ASP A 43 9.62 -17.89 -7.82
C ASP A 43 10.28 -16.52 -7.97
N TRP A 44 11.46 -16.38 -7.37
CA TRP A 44 12.27 -15.15 -7.38
C TRP A 44 12.75 -14.72 -8.77
N SER A 45 12.61 -15.56 -9.80
CA SER A 45 12.90 -15.20 -11.21
C SER A 45 11.75 -14.47 -11.91
N VAL A 46 10.55 -14.46 -11.31
CA VAL A 46 9.39 -13.68 -11.79
C VAL A 46 9.42 -12.29 -11.18
N ASP A 47 9.03 -11.27 -11.93
CA ASP A 47 8.95 -9.90 -11.41
C ASP A 47 7.92 -9.78 -10.26
N GLY A 48 8.34 -9.15 -9.16
CA GLY A 48 7.48 -8.84 -8.02
C GLY A 48 6.64 -7.58 -8.20
N CYS A 49 5.95 -7.18 -7.13
CA CYS A 49 5.13 -5.97 -7.17
C CYS A 49 6.03 -4.73 -7.37
N PRO A 50 5.86 -3.94 -8.46
CA PRO A 50 6.77 -2.84 -8.79
C PRO A 50 6.75 -1.70 -7.74
N ILE A 51 5.67 -1.59 -6.97
CA ILE A 51 5.54 -0.63 -5.88
C ILE A 51 6.62 -0.88 -4.80
N ILE A 52 6.93 -2.15 -4.49
CA ILE A 52 7.91 -2.49 -3.44
C ILE A 52 9.29 -1.98 -3.84
N VAL A 53 9.71 -2.26 -5.07
CA VAL A 53 11.03 -1.84 -5.57
C VAL A 53 11.11 -0.32 -5.66
N ALA A 54 10.04 0.34 -6.11
CA ALA A 54 10.01 1.80 -6.21
C ALA A 54 10.14 2.49 -4.85
N THR A 55 9.50 1.99 -3.77
CA THR A 55 9.66 2.61 -2.44
C THR A 55 11.04 2.40 -1.83
N MET A 56 11.79 1.39 -2.29
CA MET A 56 13.19 1.18 -1.93
C MET A 56 14.15 2.06 -2.74
N ALA A 57 13.84 2.32 -4.01
CA ALA A 57 14.70 3.05 -4.94
C ALA A 57 14.52 4.58 -4.90
N LEU A 58 13.30 5.05 -4.67
CA LEU A 58 12.94 6.47 -4.75
C LEU A 58 12.83 7.11 -3.36
N VAL A 59 13.05 8.42 -3.31
CA VAL A 59 12.76 9.24 -2.12
C VAL A 59 11.28 9.64 -2.10
N ILE A 60 10.74 9.93 -0.91
CA ILE A 60 9.29 10.18 -0.75
C ILE A 60 8.76 11.38 -1.56
N ASP A 61 9.62 12.37 -1.84
CA ASP A 61 9.28 13.57 -2.62
C ASP A 61 9.53 13.40 -4.13
N ASP A 62 9.97 12.21 -4.55
CA ASP A 62 10.16 11.90 -5.97
C ASP A 62 8.79 11.86 -6.67
N PRO A 63 8.63 12.50 -7.85
CA PRO A 63 7.35 12.49 -8.58
C PRO A 63 6.86 11.09 -8.94
N ASP A 64 7.76 10.11 -9.03
CA ASP A 64 7.46 8.72 -9.34
C ASP A 64 7.36 7.84 -8.07
N TYR A 65 7.47 8.42 -6.87
CA TYR A 65 7.24 7.68 -5.63
C TYR A 65 5.80 7.12 -5.61
N PRO A 66 5.62 5.82 -5.29
CA PRO A 66 4.30 5.20 -5.35
C PRO A 66 3.25 5.92 -4.51
N LYS A 67 2.09 6.19 -5.13
CA LYS A 67 0.96 6.90 -4.51
C LYS A 67 0.10 6.01 -3.63
N GLU A 68 0.40 4.70 -3.62
CA GLU A 68 -0.42 3.71 -2.95
C GLU A 68 -0.02 3.47 -1.50
N TRP A 69 1.24 3.72 -1.15
CA TRP A 69 1.72 3.68 0.23
C TRP A 69 1.42 5.02 0.87
N VAL A 70 0.39 5.05 1.72
CA VAL A 70 -0.13 6.27 2.33
C VAL A 70 -0.57 6.01 3.76
N TYR A 71 -0.73 7.07 4.54
CA TYR A 71 -1.44 6.97 5.81
C TYR A 71 -2.96 6.87 5.56
N GLY A 72 -3.59 5.85 6.13
CA GLY A 72 -5.04 5.65 6.13
C GLY A 72 -5.77 6.60 7.08
N ALA A 73 -7.10 6.53 7.10
CA ALA A 73 -7.94 7.40 7.92
C ALA A 73 -7.69 7.27 9.44
N THR A 74 -7.17 6.13 9.87
CA THR A 74 -6.82 5.82 11.27
C THR A 74 -5.41 6.29 11.65
N GLY A 75 -4.66 6.89 10.72
CA GLY A 75 -3.27 7.28 10.92
C GLY A 75 -2.26 6.14 10.75
N TYR A 76 -2.71 4.91 10.50
CA TYR A 76 -1.83 3.78 10.19
C TYR A 76 -1.50 3.71 8.70
N PRO A 77 -0.29 3.26 8.32
CA PRO A 77 0.09 3.13 6.93
C PRO A 77 -0.67 1.98 6.24
N ILE A 78 -1.09 2.23 5.01
CA ILE A 78 -1.81 1.28 4.16
C ILE A 78 -1.20 1.21 2.76
N CYS A 79 -1.47 0.11 2.04
CA CYS A 79 -1.24 0.02 0.60
C CYS A 79 -2.58 0.00 -0.13
N THR A 80 -2.92 1.05 -0.88
CA THR A 80 -4.23 1.15 -1.57
C THR A 80 -4.34 0.24 -2.81
N ALA A 81 -3.22 -0.27 -3.33
CA ALA A 81 -3.19 -1.29 -4.39
C ALA A 81 -3.14 -2.73 -3.85
N PHE A 82 -3.24 -2.93 -2.54
CA PHE A 82 -3.27 -4.27 -1.97
C PHE A 82 -4.46 -5.07 -2.53
N THR A 83 -4.18 -6.30 -2.95
CA THR A 83 -5.19 -7.28 -3.37
C THR A 83 -4.92 -8.55 -2.60
N VAL A 84 -5.90 -9.04 -1.84
CA VAL A 84 -5.77 -10.28 -1.07
C VAL A 84 -5.43 -11.44 -2.01
N SER A 85 -4.39 -12.18 -1.66
CA SER A 85 -4.00 -13.38 -2.39
C SER A 85 -4.82 -14.60 -1.93
N PRO A 86 -5.21 -15.53 -2.82
CA PRO A 86 -6.05 -16.67 -2.46
C PRO A 86 -5.43 -17.63 -1.43
N ASP A 87 -4.11 -17.65 -1.30
CA ASP A 87 -3.33 -18.42 -0.32
C ASP A 87 -3.36 -17.81 1.09
N HIS A 88 -3.81 -16.55 1.22
CA HIS A 88 -3.92 -15.82 2.48
C HIS A 88 -5.33 -15.21 2.67
N PRO A 89 -6.37 -16.04 2.86
CA PRO A 89 -7.76 -15.59 2.91
C PRO A 89 -8.16 -14.89 4.22
N GLU A 90 -7.32 -14.93 5.25
CA GLU A 90 -7.65 -14.29 6.53
C GLU A 90 -7.72 -12.77 6.39
N PRO A 91 -8.75 -12.11 6.97
CA PRO A 91 -8.83 -10.67 6.92
C PRO A 91 -7.63 -10.05 7.62
N LEU A 92 -6.92 -9.16 6.92
CA LEU A 92 -5.97 -8.26 7.57
C LEU A 92 -6.73 -7.43 8.59
N ASP A 93 -6.25 -7.38 9.84
CA ASP A 93 -6.84 -6.59 10.92
C ASP A 93 -7.30 -5.20 10.43
N HIS A 94 -8.57 -4.91 10.68
CA HIS A 94 -9.46 -4.07 9.90
C HIS A 94 -9.27 -2.56 10.13
N ASN A 95 -8.27 -2.13 10.91
CA ASN A 95 -7.93 -0.71 11.03
C ASN A 95 -7.23 -0.14 9.77
N ALA A 96 -6.99 -0.99 8.76
CA ALA A 96 -6.22 -0.67 7.56
C ALA A 96 -7.01 -0.82 6.23
N VAL A 97 -8.24 -1.34 6.26
CA VAL A 97 -9.02 -1.60 5.03
C VAL A 97 -10.26 -0.73 5.00
N VAL A 98 -10.15 0.43 4.35
CA VAL A 98 -11.32 1.25 4.00
C VAL A 98 -12.14 0.46 2.97
N ARG A 99 -13.13 -0.33 3.41
CA ARG A 99 -14.19 -0.78 2.50
C ARG A 99 -15.07 0.44 2.20
N PRO A 100 -15.31 0.83 0.93
CA PRO A 100 -16.58 1.47 0.62
C PRO A 100 -17.63 0.38 0.84
N LEU A 101 -18.50 0.58 1.83
CA LEU A 101 -19.72 -0.20 1.97
C LEU A 101 -20.52 0.01 0.68
N LEU A 102 -20.68 -1.07 -0.11
CA LEU A 102 -21.80 -1.18 -1.05
C LEU A 102 -23.10 -1.35 -0.25
#